data_AF-A0A950ASQ9-F1
#
_entry.id   AF-A0A950ASQ9-F1
#
_cell.length_a   1.000
_cell.length_b   1.000
_cell.length_c   1.000
_cell.angle_alpha   90.00
_cell.angle_beta   90.00
_cell.angle_gamma   90.00
#
_symmetry.space_group_name_H-M   'P 1'
#
loop_
_entity.id
_entity.type
_entity.pdbx_description
1 polymer ?
#
loop_
_entity_poly.entity_id
_entity_poly.type
_entity_poly.pdbx_seq_one_letter_code
_entity_poly.pdbx_strand_id
1 'polypeptide(L)'
;MPRKPKPDRRPSGPVDAKRAPTLATLRAKIDRIDEELVALLNRRSEIALQIGQVKQKQGLEVWSAAREDEILARVLAANRGPLPEQTLRLIFRELMSGSRSLQRTLRIAYLGPKYSYSHLASVAKFGESVEHVPVGSIAAVFEEVNRRHVQFGIVPLENSTDGRIVDTLDMFVRLPGMKIRAEVRLRVHHCLLGRCEWGQVQRIYSKAQALSQCRHWLGKNLPQARVVDVVSTATAAEHARCEEFAAAVASRAAADAYQLNVLAENIEDQPHNVTRFAVIAERAEERTGHDKTTLMLRLPNQSGALAKAIAPFEKNAVNMTWIESFPTSEGSADRDPTYLFFLDIEGHADDEPVRHALEAVRKRSERLEILGSYPRSECVES
;
A
#
# COMPACT_ATOMS: atom_id res chain seq x y z
N MET A 1 -48.87 -74.69 -17.47
CA MET A 1 -48.51 -74.89 -18.90
C MET A 1 -49.67 -74.29 -19.70
N PRO A 2 -49.48 -73.20 -20.47
CA PRO A 2 -48.76 -73.27 -21.74
C PRO A 2 -47.77 -72.11 -22.06
N ARG A 3 -46.68 -72.55 -22.69
CA ARG A 3 -45.73 -71.95 -23.66
C ARG A 3 -45.46 -70.42 -23.73
N LYS A 4 -44.17 -70.12 -23.50
CA LYS A 4 -43.41 -68.90 -23.84
C LYS A 4 -43.53 -68.48 -25.32
N PRO A 5 -43.30 -67.18 -25.60
CA PRO A 5 -42.43 -66.76 -26.68
C PRO A 5 -41.17 -66.04 -26.15
N LYS A 6 -40.06 -66.26 -26.84
CA LYS A 6 -38.74 -65.63 -26.68
C LYS A 6 -38.44 -64.94 -28.04
N PRO A 7 -37.43 -64.06 -28.16
CA PRO A 7 -37.32 -62.69 -27.68
C PRO A 7 -37.26 -61.69 -28.86
N ASP A 8 -37.72 -60.44 -28.70
CA ASP A 8 -37.46 -59.41 -29.72
C ASP A 8 -36.15 -58.68 -29.38
N ARG A 9 -35.09 -58.99 -30.13
CA ARG A 9 -33.80 -58.28 -30.09
C ARG A 9 -33.96 -56.98 -30.86
N ARG A 10 -34.03 -55.86 -30.16
CA ARG A 10 -33.70 -54.55 -30.74
C ARG A 10 -32.27 -54.14 -30.38
N PRO A 11 -31.53 -53.55 -31.33
CA PRO A 11 -30.09 -53.42 -31.25
C PRO A 11 -29.66 -52.35 -30.25
N SER A 12 -28.66 -52.68 -29.44
CA SER A 12 -27.86 -51.73 -28.69
C SER A 12 -27.07 -50.84 -29.66
N GLY A 13 -27.65 -49.70 -30.03
CA GLY A 13 -26.87 -48.59 -30.58
C GLY A 13 -25.91 -48.07 -29.51
N PRO A 14 -24.68 -47.64 -29.87
CA PRO A 14 -23.77 -47.06 -28.90
C PRO A 14 -24.38 -45.72 -28.46
N VAL A 15 -24.88 -45.68 -27.23
CA VAL A 15 -25.17 -44.43 -26.56
C VAL A 15 -23.82 -43.83 -26.21
N ASP A 16 -23.26 -43.02 -27.11
CA ASP A 16 -22.19 -42.07 -26.82
C ASP A 16 -22.72 -41.01 -25.86
N ALA A 17 -23.02 -41.41 -24.63
CA ALA A 17 -23.19 -40.51 -23.53
C ALA A 17 -21.79 -40.09 -23.10
N LYS A 18 -21.35 -38.90 -23.55
CA LYS A 18 -20.26 -38.17 -22.88
C LYS A 18 -20.54 -38.18 -21.38
N ARG A 19 -19.89 -39.07 -20.64
CA ARG A 19 -20.04 -39.21 -19.19
C ARG A 19 -19.81 -37.84 -18.58
N ALA A 20 -20.79 -37.36 -17.83
CA ALA A 20 -20.66 -36.12 -17.09
C ALA A 20 -19.35 -36.16 -16.29
N PRO A 21 -18.56 -35.07 -16.28
CA PRO A 21 -17.27 -35.06 -15.63
C PRO A 21 -17.44 -35.43 -14.14
N THR A 22 -16.69 -36.42 -13.67
CA THR A 22 -16.67 -36.75 -12.25
C THR A 22 -15.73 -35.79 -11.52
N LEU A 23 -15.97 -35.57 -10.22
CA LEU A 23 -15.09 -34.75 -9.38
C LEU A 23 -13.62 -35.17 -9.50
N ALA A 24 -13.35 -36.49 -9.52
CA ALA A 24 -12.00 -37.02 -9.67
C ALA A 24 -11.37 -36.62 -11.02
N THR A 25 -12.13 -36.69 -12.12
CA THR A 25 -11.61 -36.29 -13.44
C THR A 25 -11.38 -34.79 -13.58
N LEU A 26 -12.14 -33.95 -12.86
CA LEU A 26 -11.93 -32.50 -12.83
C LEU A 26 -10.70 -32.13 -11.99
N ARG A 27 -10.52 -32.78 -10.82
CA ARG A 27 -9.32 -32.58 -9.99
C ARG A 27 -8.04 -32.95 -10.73
N ALA A 28 -8.02 -34.11 -11.40
CA ALA A 28 -6.86 -34.51 -12.22
C ALA A 28 -6.55 -33.55 -13.38
N LYS A 29 -7.54 -32.78 -13.87
CA LYS A 29 -7.29 -31.71 -14.84
C LYS A 29 -6.67 -30.48 -14.19
N ILE A 30 -7.11 -30.12 -12.99
CA ILE A 30 -6.51 -29.03 -12.20
C ILE A 30 -5.05 -29.38 -11.86
N ASP A 31 -4.79 -30.60 -11.37
CA ASP A 31 -3.44 -31.03 -11.01
C ASP A 31 -2.43 -30.87 -12.17
N ARG A 32 -2.84 -31.21 -13.40
CA ARG A 32 -2.02 -31.02 -14.60
C ARG A 32 -1.79 -29.54 -14.93
N ILE A 33 -2.83 -28.72 -14.79
CA ILE A 33 -2.71 -27.27 -14.99
C ILE A 33 -1.76 -26.69 -13.93
N ASP A 34 -1.82 -27.16 -12.69
CA ASP A 34 -0.94 -26.72 -11.61
C ASP A 34 0.52 -27.08 -11.90
N GLU A 35 0.80 -28.29 -12.41
CA GLU A 35 2.14 -28.67 -12.89
C GLU A 35 2.65 -27.75 -14.00
N GLU A 36 1.80 -27.43 -14.99
CA GLU A 36 2.12 -26.49 -16.06
C GLU A 36 2.37 -25.07 -15.53
N LEU A 37 1.56 -24.62 -14.55
CA LEU A 37 1.75 -23.34 -13.88
C LEU A 37 3.11 -23.30 -13.17
N VAL A 38 3.47 -24.32 -12.39
CA VAL A 38 4.78 -24.38 -11.73
C VAL A 38 5.93 -24.30 -12.75
N ALA A 39 5.83 -25.02 -13.86
CA ALA A 39 6.83 -24.96 -14.92
C ALA A 39 6.95 -23.55 -15.53
N LEU A 40 5.82 -22.89 -15.82
CA LEU A 40 5.78 -21.53 -16.35
C LEU A 40 6.34 -20.49 -15.36
N LEU A 41 6.01 -20.62 -14.07
CA LEU A 41 6.50 -19.75 -13.01
C LEU A 41 8.02 -19.87 -12.86
N ASN A 42 8.56 -21.09 -12.87
CA ASN A 42 10.00 -21.34 -12.83
C ASN A 42 10.70 -20.77 -14.07
N ARG A 43 10.15 -20.99 -15.27
CA ARG A 43 10.72 -20.43 -16.51
C ARG A 43 10.75 -18.91 -16.49
N ARG A 44 9.71 -18.27 -15.95
CA ARG A 44 9.67 -16.82 -15.76
C ARG A 44 10.73 -16.36 -14.77
N SER A 45 10.93 -17.09 -13.66
CA SER A 45 11.95 -16.78 -12.65
C SER A 45 13.38 -16.90 -13.20
N GLU A 46 13.66 -17.88 -14.06
CA GLU A 46 14.95 -17.99 -14.77
C GLU A 46 15.25 -16.75 -15.62
N ILE A 47 14.25 -16.26 -16.36
CA ILE A 47 14.38 -15.03 -17.16
C ILE A 47 14.57 -13.82 -16.24
N ALA A 48 13.85 -13.77 -15.11
CA ALA A 48 14.02 -12.71 -14.13
C ALA A 48 15.45 -12.67 -13.55
N LEU A 49 16.06 -13.82 -13.29
CA LEU A 49 17.47 -13.93 -12.88
C LEU A 49 18.43 -13.38 -13.95
N GLN A 50 18.21 -13.71 -15.23
CA GLN A 50 19.01 -13.18 -16.33
C GLN A 50 18.89 -11.66 -16.43
N ILE A 51 17.67 -11.11 -16.28
CA ILE A 51 17.44 -9.66 -16.23
C ILE A 51 18.20 -9.04 -15.06
N GLY A 52 18.15 -9.67 -13.88
CA GLY A 52 18.89 -9.22 -12.69
C GLY A 52 20.40 -9.14 -12.93
N GLN A 53 20.98 -10.14 -13.59
CA GLN A 53 22.41 -10.15 -13.96
C GLN A 53 22.78 -9.01 -14.93
N VAL A 54 21.92 -8.73 -15.92
CA VAL A 54 22.12 -7.61 -16.85
C VAL A 54 22.05 -6.28 -16.11
N LYS A 55 21.03 -6.08 -15.28
CA LYS A 55 20.85 -4.87 -14.48
C LYS A 55 22.03 -4.65 -13.53
N GLN A 56 22.50 -5.70 -12.86
CA GLN A 56 23.64 -5.62 -11.95
C GLN A 56 24.92 -5.18 -12.69
N LYS A 57 25.20 -5.76 -13.86
CA LYS A 57 26.35 -5.37 -14.70
C LYS A 57 26.28 -3.92 -15.17
N GLN A 58 25.07 -3.40 -15.38
CA GLN A 58 24.82 -2.02 -15.83
C GLN A 58 24.63 -1.03 -14.67
N GLY A 59 24.68 -1.49 -13.41
CA GLY A 59 24.42 -0.65 -12.24
C GLY A 59 22.96 -0.14 -12.15
N LEU A 60 22.03 -0.83 -12.80
CA LEU A 60 20.60 -0.50 -12.80
C LEU A 60 19.88 -1.11 -11.59
N GLU A 61 18.82 -0.45 -11.14
CA GLU A 61 18.01 -0.92 -10.03
C GLU A 61 17.14 -2.12 -10.41
N VAL A 62 17.02 -3.07 -9.48
CA VAL A 62 16.22 -4.29 -9.65
C VAL A 62 14.72 -3.94 -9.69
N TRP A 63 14.28 -2.99 -8.88
CA TRP A 63 12.88 -2.58 -8.74
C TRP A 63 12.58 -1.24 -9.43
N SER A 64 11.43 -1.17 -10.11
CA SER A 64 10.85 0.05 -10.69
C SER A 64 9.32 -0.06 -10.60
N ALA A 65 8.66 0.96 -10.06
CA ALA A 65 7.20 1.00 -9.94
C ALA A 65 6.55 1.04 -11.33
N ALA A 66 7.09 1.85 -12.24
CA ALA A 66 6.61 1.98 -13.61
C ALA A 66 6.53 0.63 -14.32
N ARG A 67 7.58 -0.20 -14.16
CA ARG A 67 7.61 -1.53 -14.77
C ARG A 67 6.60 -2.49 -14.16
N GLU A 68 6.32 -2.40 -12.86
CA GLU A 68 5.29 -3.23 -12.22
C GLU A 68 3.90 -2.88 -12.72
N ASP A 69 3.57 -1.58 -12.78
CA ASP A 69 2.27 -1.11 -13.25
C ASP A 69 2.05 -1.50 -14.71
N GLU A 70 3.09 -1.41 -15.55
CA GLU A 70 3.06 -1.90 -16.93
C GLU A 70 2.79 -3.41 -17.01
N ILE A 71 3.43 -4.22 -16.17
CA ILE A 71 3.20 -5.68 -16.13
C ILE A 71 1.76 -5.97 -15.69
N LEU A 72 1.28 -5.32 -14.63
CA LEU A 72 -0.08 -5.51 -14.13
C LEU A 72 -1.12 -5.10 -15.18
N ALA A 73 -0.94 -3.94 -15.83
CA ALA A 73 -1.83 -3.48 -16.90
C ALA A 73 -1.91 -4.50 -18.06
N ARG A 74 -0.77 -5.04 -18.50
CA ARG A 74 -0.72 -6.07 -19.56
C ARG A 74 -1.42 -7.37 -19.15
N VAL A 75 -1.21 -7.80 -17.91
CA VAL A 75 -1.81 -9.03 -17.36
C VAL A 75 -3.33 -8.90 -17.26
N LEU A 76 -3.82 -7.75 -16.78
CA LEU A 76 -5.24 -7.46 -16.67
C LEU A 76 -5.90 -7.39 -18.05
N ALA A 77 -5.27 -6.71 -19.02
CA ALA A 77 -5.76 -6.66 -20.40
C ALA A 77 -5.82 -8.05 -21.08
N ALA A 78 -4.97 -8.98 -20.66
CA ALA A 78 -4.96 -10.36 -21.14
C ALA A 78 -6.00 -11.26 -20.46
N ASN A 79 -6.61 -10.82 -19.35
CA ASN A 79 -7.57 -11.63 -18.60
C ASN A 79 -8.90 -11.75 -19.37
N ARG A 80 -9.15 -12.94 -19.93
CA ARG A 80 -10.43 -13.33 -20.55
C ARG A 80 -11.15 -14.43 -19.78
N GLY A 81 -10.61 -14.77 -18.61
CA GLY A 81 -11.05 -15.90 -17.79
C GLY A 81 -12.03 -15.49 -16.70
N PRO A 82 -12.53 -16.47 -15.93
CA PRO A 82 -13.47 -16.24 -14.83
C PRO A 82 -12.80 -15.67 -13.57
N LEU A 83 -11.47 -15.53 -13.56
CA LEU A 83 -10.73 -15.08 -12.37
C LEU A 83 -10.89 -13.56 -12.19
N PRO A 84 -11.33 -13.08 -11.01
CA PRO A 84 -11.46 -11.64 -10.76
C PRO A 84 -10.14 -10.89 -10.92
N GLU A 85 -10.19 -9.67 -11.43
CA GLU A 85 -9.01 -8.82 -11.64
C GLU A 85 -8.19 -8.60 -10.36
N GLN A 86 -8.87 -8.39 -9.22
CA GLN A 86 -8.21 -8.20 -7.93
C GLN A 86 -7.36 -9.42 -7.53
N THR A 87 -7.88 -10.62 -7.73
CA THR A 87 -7.14 -11.88 -7.46
C THR A 87 -5.92 -11.98 -8.38
N LEU A 88 -6.07 -11.64 -9.66
CA LEU A 88 -4.96 -11.68 -10.62
C LEU A 88 -3.85 -10.70 -10.25
N ARG A 89 -4.20 -9.49 -9.79
CA ARG A 89 -3.24 -8.49 -9.29
C ARG A 89 -2.44 -9.03 -8.11
N LEU A 90 -3.09 -9.67 -7.14
CA LEU A 90 -2.43 -10.24 -5.96
C LEU A 90 -1.44 -11.34 -6.34
N ILE A 91 -1.86 -12.29 -7.20
CA ILE A 91 -0.99 -13.38 -7.68
C ILE A 91 0.25 -12.81 -8.37
N PHE A 92 0.06 -11.88 -9.30
CA PHE A 92 1.20 -11.32 -10.05
C PHE A 92 2.10 -10.44 -9.18
N ARG A 93 1.55 -9.73 -8.20
CA ARG A 93 2.35 -8.95 -7.24
C ARG A 93 3.26 -9.85 -6.43
N GLU A 94 2.75 -10.96 -5.89
CA GLU A 94 3.57 -11.90 -5.12
C GLU A 94 4.57 -12.65 -6.02
N LEU A 95 4.16 -13.04 -7.23
CA LEU A 95 5.07 -13.64 -8.21
C LEU A 95 6.23 -12.70 -8.58
N MET A 96 5.94 -11.42 -8.79
CA MET A 96 6.96 -10.39 -9.03
C MET A 96 7.85 -10.20 -7.80
N SER A 97 7.28 -10.24 -6.59
CA SER A 97 8.03 -10.19 -5.33
C SER A 97 9.04 -11.34 -5.20
N GLY A 98 8.59 -12.59 -5.35
CA GLY A 98 9.46 -13.76 -5.33
C GLY A 98 10.52 -13.75 -6.44
N SER A 99 10.19 -13.23 -7.62
CA SER A 99 11.19 -13.10 -8.70
C SER A 99 12.26 -12.05 -8.42
N ARG A 100 11.94 -11.01 -7.63
CA ARG A 100 12.91 -9.99 -7.23
C ARG A 100 13.81 -10.48 -6.10
N SER A 101 13.26 -11.21 -5.12
CA SER A 101 14.05 -11.76 -4.02
C SER A 101 15.16 -12.69 -4.53
N LEU A 102 14.91 -13.39 -5.65
CA LEU A 102 15.93 -14.18 -6.35
C LEU A 102 17.07 -13.35 -6.98
N GLN A 103 16.79 -12.10 -7.40
CA GLN A 103 17.79 -11.23 -8.04
C GLN A 103 18.64 -10.47 -7.02
N ARG A 104 18.01 -10.02 -5.93
CA ARG A 104 18.64 -9.33 -4.80
C ARG A 104 17.65 -9.27 -3.64
N THR A 105 18.12 -9.46 -2.40
CA THR A 105 17.30 -9.19 -1.22
C THR A 105 17.00 -7.69 -1.17
N LEU A 106 15.77 -7.33 -1.50
CA LEU A 106 15.26 -5.97 -1.33
C LEU A 106 14.89 -5.81 0.14
N ARG A 107 15.43 -4.75 0.76
CA ARG A 107 15.18 -4.39 2.14
C ARG A 107 14.36 -3.12 2.15
N ILE A 108 13.24 -3.14 2.87
CA ILE A 108 12.27 -2.05 2.94
C ILE A 108 12.11 -1.63 4.39
N ALA A 109 12.55 -0.43 4.74
CA ALA A 109 12.31 0.10 6.09
C ALA A 109 10.88 0.63 6.23
N TYR A 110 10.26 0.43 7.38
CA TYR A 110 8.92 0.96 7.67
C TYR A 110 8.76 1.28 9.16
N LEU A 111 7.82 2.17 9.48
CA LEU A 111 7.49 2.48 10.87
C LEU A 111 6.83 1.25 11.53
N GLY A 112 7.58 0.59 12.40
CA GLY A 112 7.19 -0.64 13.08
C GLY A 112 6.03 -0.48 14.07
N PRO A 113 5.60 -1.59 14.69
CA PRO A 113 6.14 -2.96 14.56
C PRO A 113 5.50 -3.75 13.40
N LYS A 114 5.85 -5.04 13.25
CA LYS A 114 5.19 -5.95 12.29
C LYS A 114 3.67 -5.96 12.50
N TYR A 115 2.91 -6.06 11.41
CA TYR A 115 1.44 -5.99 11.37
C TYR A 115 0.83 -4.60 11.66
N SER A 116 1.65 -3.56 11.81
CA SER A 116 1.17 -2.17 11.74
C SER A 116 0.64 -1.83 10.33
N TYR A 117 -0.14 -0.77 10.20
CA TYR A 117 -0.59 -0.31 8.88
C TYR A 117 0.57 0.04 7.93
N SER A 118 1.71 0.51 8.45
CA SER A 118 2.93 0.73 7.64
C SER A 118 3.52 -0.58 7.13
N HIS A 119 3.51 -1.64 7.95
CA HIS A 119 3.90 -2.99 7.51
C HIS A 119 2.96 -3.48 6.41
N LEU A 120 1.65 -3.34 6.59
CA LEU A 120 0.64 -3.76 5.62
C LEU A 120 0.78 -2.99 4.30
N ALA A 121 1.05 -1.68 4.36
CA ALA A 121 1.35 -0.89 3.17
C ALA A 121 2.64 -1.37 2.45
N SER A 122 3.66 -1.76 3.21
CA SER A 122 4.90 -2.34 2.66
C SER A 122 4.65 -3.66 1.95
N VAL A 123 3.95 -4.60 2.60
CA VAL A 123 3.56 -5.89 2.02
C VAL A 123 2.65 -5.68 0.81
N ALA A 124 1.69 -4.77 0.89
CA ALA A 124 0.79 -4.43 -0.20
C ALA A 124 1.54 -3.90 -1.43
N LYS A 125 2.67 -3.18 -1.28
CA LYS A 125 3.44 -2.68 -2.43
C LYS A 125 4.48 -3.68 -2.93
N PHE A 126 5.26 -4.26 -2.02
CA PHE A 126 6.45 -5.03 -2.36
C PHE A 126 6.25 -6.55 -2.30
N GLY A 127 5.11 -7.04 -1.79
CA GLY A 127 4.86 -8.45 -1.49
C GLY A 127 5.48 -8.88 -0.17
N GLU A 128 5.17 -10.10 0.27
CA GLU A 128 5.67 -10.64 1.54
C GLU A 128 7.11 -11.16 1.43
N SER A 129 7.52 -11.61 0.24
CA SER A 129 8.82 -12.25 -0.02
C SER A 129 10.06 -11.33 0.06
N VAL A 130 9.91 -10.04 0.37
CA VAL A 130 11.04 -9.10 0.58
C VAL A 130 11.40 -8.97 2.05
N GLU A 131 12.58 -8.44 2.37
CA GLU A 131 12.97 -8.20 3.77
C GLU A 131 12.33 -6.90 4.26
N HIS A 132 11.31 -7.02 5.11
CA HIS A 132 10.66 -5.88 5.77
C HIS A 132 11.40 -5.56 7.08
N VAL A 133 11.98 -4.36 7.17
CA VAL A 133 12.82 -3.91 8.29
C VAL A 133 12.02 -2.94 9.18
N PRO A 134 11.50 -3.38 10.35
CA PRO A 134 10.82 -2.48 11.27
C PRO A 134 11.81 -1.52 11.93
N VAL A 135 11.47 -0.23 11.97
CA VAL A 135 12.21 0.79 12.72
C VAL A 135 11.30 1.56 13.68
N GLY A 136 11.89 2.19 14.70
CA GLY A 136 11.14 2.81 15.80
C GLY A 136 10.56 4.20 15.54
N SER A 137 10.94 4.87 14.45
CA SER A 137 10.46 6.22 14.13
C SER A 137 10.45 6.49 12.63
N ILE A 138 9.67 7.48 12.20
CA ILE A 138 9.65 7.93 10.80
C ILE A 138 11.04 8.44 10.39
N ALA A 139 11.71 9.22 11.26
CA ALA A 139 13.07 9.68 11.03
C ALA A 139 14.05 8.53 10.76
N ALA A 140 13.95 7.43 11.52
CA ALA A 140 14.78 6.25 11.31
C ALA A 140 14.55 5.61 9.92
N VAL A 141 13.32 5.64 9.38
CA VAL A 141 13.06 5.13 8.01
C VAL A 141 13.86 5.94 6.99
N PHE A 142 13.82 7.26 7.10
CA PHE A 142 14.57 8.16 6.21
C PHE A 142 16.09 7.98 6.36
N GLU A 143 16.59 7.82 7.58
CA GLU A 143 18.02 7.60 7.84
C GLU A 143 18.52 6.28 7.25
N GLU A 144 17.76 5.19 7.39
CA GLU A 144 18.13 3.88 6.83
C GLU A 144 18.22 3.92 5.29
N VAL A 145 17.32 4.66 4.64
CA VAL A 145 17.36 4.86 3.18
C VAL A 145 18.54 5.77 2.79
N ASN A 146 18.71 6.90 3.49
CA ASN A 146 19.79 7.85 3.20
C ASN A 146 21.20 7.27 3.45
N ARG A 147 21.33 6.33 4.39
CA ARG A 147 22.57 5.56 4.63
C ARG A 147 22.74 4.35 3.72
N ARG A 148 21.77 4.08 2.84
CA ARG A 148 21.74 2.92 1.92
C ARG A 148 21.78 1.56 2.61
N HIS A 149 21.34 1.50 3.88
CA HIS A 149 21.16 0.24 4.59
C HIS A 149 19.97 -0.55 4.02
N VAL A 150 18.96 0.19 3.55
CA VAL A 150 17.79 -0.32 2.83
C VAL A 150 17.67 0.40 1.48
N GLN A 151 16.95 -0.20 0.53
CA GLN A 151 16.74 0.42 -0.78
C GLN A 151 15.55 1.37 -0.79
N PHE A 152 14.53 1.09 0.02
CA PHE A 152 13.29 1.86 0.07
C PHE A 152 12.79 2.02 1.49
N GLY A 153 12.02 3.08 1.72
CA GLY A 153 11.30 3.32 2.96
C GLY A 153 9.80 3.48 2.72
N ILE A 154 8.96 3.03 3.64
CA ILE A 154 7.52 3.28 3.67
C ILE A 154 7.23 4.24 4.82
N VAL A 155 6.71 5.42 4.49
CA VAL A 155 6.33 6.44 5.47
C VAL A 155 4.92 6.95 5.20
N PRO A 156 4.10 7.15 6.24
CA PRO A 156 2.76 7.69 6.05
C PRO A 156 2.83 9.20 5.79
N LEU A 157 2.11 9.70 4.79
CA LEU A 157 2.05 11.12 4.41
C LEU A 157 0.83 11.83 5.02
N GLU A 158 -0.33 11.23 4.86
CA GLU A 158 -1.61 11.76 5.36
C GLU A 158 -2.57 10.62 5.69
N ASN A 159 -3.49 10.91 6.61
CA ASN A 159 -4.66 10.10 6.88
C ASN A 159 -5.90 10.97 6.61
N SER A 160 -6.90 10.44 5.91
CA SER A 160 -8.11 11.19 5.55
C SER A 160 -8.92 11.71 6.74
N THR A 161 -8.74 11.11 7.92
CA THR A 161 -9.48 11.45 9.15
C THR A 161 -8.66 12.35 10.08
N ASP A 162 -7.35 12.13 10.23
CA ASP A 162 -6.50 12.91 11.15
C ASP A 162 -5.58 13.92 10.46
N GLY A 163 -5.63 14.00 9.13
CA GLY A 163 -4.85 14.92 8.33
C GLY A 163 -3.40 14.50 8.14
N ARG A 164 -2.53 15.49 7.93
CA ARG A 164 -1.11 15.32 7.60
C ARG A 164 -0.28 14.71 8.73
N ILE A 165 0.83 14.09 8.35
CA ILE A 165 1.81 13.55 9.30
C ILE A 165 3.04 14.46 9.32
N VAL A 166 3.09 15.30 10.35
CA VAL A 166 4.08 16.37 10.54
C VAL A 166 5.50 15.83 10.46
N ASP A 167 5.79 14.72 11.13
CA ASP A 167 7.14 14.11 11.16
C ASP A 167 7.66 13.74 9.77
N THR A 168 6.79 13.22 8.90
CA THR A 168 7.17 12.86 7.53
C THR A 168 7.52 14.09 6.70
N LEU A 169 6.72 15.15 6.83
CA LEU A 169 6.96 16.42 6.12
C LEU A 169 8.25 17.08 6.60
N ASP A 170 8.50 17.10 7.91
CA ASP A 170 9.75 17.62 8.49
C ASP A 170 10.99 16.88 7.95
N MET A 171 10.91 15.55 7.81
CA MET A 171 12.02 14.77 7.26
C MET A 171 12.33 15.09 5.79
N PHE A 172 11.32 15.40 4.97
CA PHE A 172 11.55 15.87 3.59
C PHE A 172 12.25 17.24 3.55
N VAL A 173 12.01 18.11 4.53
CA VAL A 173 12.74 19.39 4.66
C VAL A 173 14.20 19.14 5.03
N ARG A 174 14.47 18.23 5.98
CA ARG A 174 15.81 17.93 6.48
C ARG A 174 16.68 17.17 5.49
N LEU A 175 16.08 16.31 4.66
CA LEU A 175 16.77 15.43 3.71
C LEU A 175 16.28 15.67 2.27
N PRO A 176 16.69 16.77 1.62
CA PRO A 176 16.21 17.15 0.27
C PRO A 176 16.60 16.15 -0.84
N GLY A 177 17.60 15.30 -0.57
CA GLY A 177 17.98 14.21 -1.47
C GLY A 177 16.93 13.09 -1.56
N MET A 178 15.99 13.01 -0.61
CA MET A 178 14.98 11.97 -0.58
C MET A 178 13.88 12.26 -1.60
N LYS A 179 13.51 11.24 -2.38
CA LYS A 179 12.46 11.30 -3.39
C LYS A 179 11.36 10.28 -3.15
N ILE A 180 10.14 10.63 -3.53
CA ILE A 180 8.98 9.73 -3.55
C ILE A 180 8.97 9.01 -4.90
N ARG A 181 9.06 7.67 -4.86
CA ARG A 181 9.07 6.77 -6.03
C ARG A 181 7.72 6.17 -6.35
N ALA A 182 6.84 6.07 -5.35
CA ALA A 182 5.50 5.54 -5.48
C ALA A 182 4.66 5.97 -4.27
N GLU A 183 3.34 5.83 -4.40
CA GLU A 183 2.41 5.94 -3.28
C GLU A 183 1.68 4.61 -3.05
N VAL A 184 1.19 4.43 -1.83
CA VAL A 184 0.28 3.35 -1.45
C VAL A 184 -0.88 3.97 -0.71
N ARG A 185 -2.11 3.76 -1.19
CA ARG A 185 -3.32 4.23 -0.52
C ARG A 185 -3.97 3.03 0.16
N LEU A 186 -3.89 2.98 1.48
CA LEU A 186 -4.40 1.86 2.27
C LEU A 186 -5.70 2.28 2.95
N ARG A 187 -6.80 1.57 2.67
CA ARG A 187 -8.05 1.73 3.40
C ARG A 187 -7.93 1.03 4.75
N VAL A 188 -8.07 1.80 5.81
CA VAL A 188 -7.87 1.35 7.19
C VAL A 188 -9.20 0.89 7.76
N HIS A 189 -9.28 -0.41 8.06
CA HIS A 189 -10.41 -1.01 8.78
C HIS A 189 -9.95 -1.44 10.17
N HIS A 190 -10.64 -0.94 11.18
CA HIS A 190 -10.36 -1.31 12.56
C HIS A 190 -11.24 -2.48 12.97
N CYS A 191 -10.61 -3.49 13.57
CA CYS A 191 -11.28 -4.64 14.15
C CYS A 191 -11.14 -4.60 15.68
N LEU A 192 -12.17 -5.01 16.39
CA LEU A 192 -12.09 -5.33 17.80
C LEU A 192 -11.61 -6.77 17.96
N LEU A 193 -10.44 -6.95 18.54
CA LEU A 193 -9.77 -8.23 18.68
C LEU A 193 -9.69 -8.65 20.14
N GLY A 194 -9.88 -9.92 20.47
CA GLY A 194 -9.72 -10.40 21.84
C GLY A 194 -9.73 -11.92 21.93
N ARG A 195 -9.32 -12.45 23.09
CA ARG A 195 -9.44 -13.89 23.40
C ARG A 195 -10.72 -14.22 24.18
N CYS A 196 -11.32 -13.21 24.79
CA CYS A 196 -12.53 -13.35 25.60
C CYS A 196 -13.80 -13.23 24.76
N GLU A 197 -14.92 -13.63 25.35
CA GLU A 197 -16.23 -13.39 24.79
C GLU A 197 -16.60 -11.91 24.88
N TRP A 198 -17.46 -11.45 23.97
CA TRP A 198 -17.89 -10.05 23.87
C TRP A 198 -18.28 -9.42 25.22
N GLY A 199 -19.09 -10.11 26.02
CA GLY A 199 -19.60 -9.60 27.30
C GLY A 199 -18.55 -9.54 28.42
N GLN A 200 -17.36 -10.08 28.20
CA GLN A 200 -16.30 -10.13 29.20
C GLN A 200 -15.24 -9.04 29.00
N VAL A 201 -15.33 -8.24 27.93
CA VAL A 201 -14.33 -7.20 27.63
C VAL A 201 -14.33 -6.12 28.71
N GLN A 202 -13.22 -6.00 29.44
CA GLN A 202 -13.03 -5.01 30.51
C GLN A 202 -12.04 -3.92 30.15
N ARG A 203 -11.06 -4.21 29.28
CA ARG A 203 -10.02 -3.27 28.85
C ARG A 203 -9.87 -3.31 27.34
N ILE A 204 -9.65 -2.14 26.73
CA ILE A 204 -9.46 -1.99 25.29
C ILE A 204 -8.17 -1.22 25.05
N TYR A 205 -7.19 -1.88 24.43
CA TYR A 205 -5.92 -1.29 24.06
C TYR A 205 -5.97 -0.80 22.62
N SER A 206 -5.40 0.37 22.33
CA SER A 206 -4.97 0.78 20.99
C SER A 206 -4.16 2.06 21.05
N LYS A 207 -3.68 2.53 19.90
CA LYS A 207 -3.07 3.86 19.79
C LYS A 207 -4.15 4.94 19.86
N ALA A 208 -3.84 6.08 20.49
CA ALA A 208 -4.73 7.24 20.64
C ALA A 208 -5.53 7.58 19.37
N GLN A 209 -4.86 7.55 18.21
CA GLN A 209 -5.48 7.81 16.91
C GLN A 209 -6.59 6.80 16.57
N ALA A 210 -6.30 5.50 16.64
CA ALA A 210 -7.27 4.44 16.37
C ALA A 210 -8.42 4.45 17.40
N LEU A 211 -8.12 4.72 18.68
CA LEU A 211 -9.15 4.89 19.72
C LEU A 211 -10.08 6.07 19.41
N SER A 212 -9.52 7.18 18.94
CA SER A 212 -10.32 8.35 18.58
C SER A 212 -11.20 8.09 17.36
N GLN A 213 -10.70 7.33 16.38
CA GLN A 213 -11.43 6.92 15.18
C GLN A 213 -12.56 5.90 15.45
N CYS A 214 -12.56 5.23 16.59
CA CYS A 214 -13.58 4.24 16.98
C CYS A 214 -14.40 4.68 18.20
N ARG A 215 -14.30 5.96 18.61
CA ARG A 215 -14.79 6.44 19.90
C ARG A 215 -16.30 6.28 20.02
N HIS A 216 -17.06 6.64 18.98
CA HIS A 216 -18.51 6.56 19.02
C HIS A 216 -18.98 5.11 19.10
N TRP A 217 -18.39 4.25 18.26
CA TRP A 217 -18.70 2.82 18.28
C TRP A 217 -18.37 2.17 19.63
N LEU A 218 -17.18 2.45 20.20
CA LEU A 218 -16.76 1.91 21.49
C LEU A 218 -17.67 2.39 22.64
N GLY A 219 -18.01 3.68 22.67
CA GLY A 219 -18.90 4.24 23.68
C GLY A 219 -20.32 3.67 23.64
N LYS A 220 -20.81 3.28 22.45
CA LYS A 220 -22.13 2.67 22.28
C LYS A 220 -22.16 1.19 22.66
N ASN A 221 -21.13 0.43 22.28
CA ASN A 221 -21.14 -1.03 22.36
C ASN A 221 -20.46 -1.58 23.62
N LEU A 222 -19.42 -0.90 24.12
CA LEU A 222 -18.63 -1.31 25.28
C LEU A 222 -18.43 -0.14 26.26
N PRO A 223 -19.51 0.51 26.75
CA PRO A 223 -19.41 1.69 27.62
C PRO A 223 -18.69 1.41 28.96
N GLN A 224 -18.67 0.15 29.39
CA GLN A 224 -18.08 -0.28 30.66
C GLN A 224 -16.57 -0.52 30.56
N ALA A 225 -16.05 -0.68 29.33
CA ALA A 225 -14.67 -1.09 29.11
C ALA A 225 -13.71 0.10 29.23
N ARG A 226 -12.60 -0.09 29.95
CA ARG A 226 -11.57 0.93 30.10
C ARG A 226 -10.69 0.98 28.86
N VAL A 227 -10.67 2.13 28.20
CA VAL A 227 -9.78 2.39 27.06
C VAL A 227 -8.38 2.77 27.56
N VAL A 228 -7.34 2.16 26.98
CA VAL A 228 -5.94 2.38 27.33
C VAL A 228 -5.12 2.66 26.07
N ASP A 229 -4.42 3.79 26.06
CA ASP A 229 -3.52 4.20 24.99
C ASP A 229 -2.18 3.46 25.07
N VAL A 230 -1.70 2.99 23.92
CA VAL A 230 -0.41 2.31 23.74
C VAL A 230 0.28 2.78 22.46
N VAL A 231 1.56 2.44 22.31
CA VAL A 231 2.42 2.96 21.24
C VAL A 231 1.97 2.61 19.81
N SER A 232 1.29 1.48 19.60
CA SER A 232 0.82 1.06 18.28
C SER A 232 -0.40 0.11 18.36
N THR A 233 -1.15 0.01 17.26
CA THR A 233 -2.27 -0.93 17.13
C THR A 233 -1.82 -2.40 17.20
N ALA A 234 -0.64 -2.72 16.65
CA ALA A 234 -0.07 -4.06 16.73
C ALA A 234 0.40 -4.41 18.17
N THR A 235 0.99 -3.45 18.89
CA THR A 235 1.30 -3.62 20.32
C THR A 235 0.03 -3.82 21.15
N ALA A 236 -1.07 -3.18 20.76
CA ALA A 236 -2.36 -3.41 21.41
C ALA A 236 -2.85 -4.85 21.25
N ALA A 237 -2.75 -5.41 20.04
CA ALA A 237 -3.07 -6.82 19.81
C ALA A 237 -2.18 -7.75 20.65
N GLU A 238 -0.88 -7.43 20.79
CA GLU A 238 0.01 -8.17 21.68
C GLU A 238 -0.45 -8.12 23.15
N HIS A 239 -0.87 -6.97 23.66
CA HIS A 239 -1.42 -6.85 25.01
C HIS A 239 -2.72 -7.66 25.19
N ALA A 240 -3.64 -7.59 24.23
CA ALA A 240 -4.90 -8.35 24.28
C ALA A 240 -4.68 -9.89 24.22
N ARG A 241 -3.55 -10.34 23.67
CA ARG A 241 -3.17 -11.76 23.70
C ARG A 241 -2.73 -12.23 25.09
N CYS A 242 -2.00 -11.36 25.79
CA CYS A 242 -1.34 -11.67 27.05
C CYS A 242 -2.24 -11.48 28.27
N GLU A 243 -3.22 -10.58 28.21
CA GLU A 243 -4.07 -10.22 29.33
C GLU A 243 -5.48 -10.79 29.18
N GLU A 244 -6.00 -11.39 30.25
CA GLU A 244 -7.38 -11.88 30.27
C GLU A 244 -8.38 -10.72 30.25
N PHE A 245 -9.51 -10.91 29.58
CA PHE A 245 -10.59 -9.92 29.45
C PHE A 245 -10.17 -8.60 28.77
N ALA A 246 -9.01 -8.60 28.11
CA ALA A 246 -8.54 -7.50 27.29
C ALA A 246 -8.93 -7.69 25.82
N ALA A 247 -9.26 -6.58 25.17
CA ALA A 247 -9.44 -6.48 23.74
C ALA A 247 -8.48 -5.42 23.16
N ALA A 248 -8.32 -5.43 21.84
CA ALA A 248 -7.52 -4.47 21.11
C ALA A 248 -8.28 -3.93 19.91
N VAL A 249 -8.08 -2.65 19.59
CA VAL A 249 -8.46 -2.10 18.29
C VAL A 249 -7.24 -2.17 17.37
N ALA A 250 -7.28 -3.02 16.35
CA ALA A 250 -6.16 -3.21 15.43
C ALA A 250 -6.61 -3.71 14.05
N SER A 251 -5.66 -3.94 13.15
CA SER A 251 -5.91 -4.48 11.81
C SER A 251 -6.35 -5.95 11.87
N ARG A 252 -7.08 -6.42 10.85
CA ARG A 252 -7.45 -7.84 10.70
C ARG A 252 -6.21 -8.75 10.69
N ALA A 253 -5.15 -8.34 9.99
CA ALA A 253 -3.89 -9.07 9.93
C ALA A 253 -3.24 -9.28 11.31
N ALA A 254 -3.41 -8.34 12.25
CA ALA A 254 -2.94 -8.51 13.62
C ALA A 254 -3.72 -9.61 14.36
N ALA A 255 -5.00 -9.81 14.04
CA ALA A 255 -5.80 -10.90 14.62
C ALA A 255 -5.20 -12.27 14.29
N ASP A 256 -4.92 -12.49 13.01
CA ASP A 256 -4.36 -13.76 12.52
C ASP A 256 -2.95 -13.99 13.09
N ALA A 257 -2.13 -12.93 13.12
CA ALA A 257 -0.75 -13.01 13.62
C ALA A 257 -0.65 -13.30 15.12
N TYR A 258 -1.50 -12.67 15.93
CA TYR A 258 -1.50 -12.83 17.39
C TYR A 258 -2.50 -13.88 17.89
N GLN A 259 -3.16 -14.61 16.97
CA GLN A 259 -4.15 -15.66 17.26
C GLN A 259 -5.30 -15.14 18.13
N LEU A 260 -5.83 -13.96 17.78
CA LEU A 260 -6.96 -13.32 18.45
C LEU A 260 -8.25 -13.57 17.67
N ASN A 261 -9.37 -13.68 18.38
CA ASN A 261 -10.67 -13.72 17.74
C ASN A 261 -11.07 -12.30 17.32
N VAL A 262 -11.68 -12.20 16.15
CA VAL A 262 -12.30 -10.95 15.69
C VAL A 262 -13.70 -10.88 16.27
N LEU A 263 -13.88 -10.01 17.27
CA LEU A 263 -15.15 -9.81 17.97
C LEU A 263 -16.10 -8.91 17.17
N ALA A 264 -15.55 -7.91 16.49
CA ALA A 264 -16.26 -7.08 15.53
C ALA A 264 -15.30 -6.55 14.46
N GLU A 265 -15.83 -6.35 13.27
CA GLU A 265 -15.13 -5.77 12.12
C GLU A 265 -15.68 -4.39 11.80
N ASN A 266 -14.87 -3.56 11.16
CA ASN A 266 -15.24 -2.23 10.65
C ASN A 266 -15.86 -1.33 11.74
N ILE A 267 -15.15 -1.23 12.87
CA ILE A 267 -15.60 -0.47 14.05
C ILE A 267 -15.20 1.00 14.01
N GLU A 268 -14.55 1.44 12.94
CA GLU A 268 -14.27 2.85 12.68
C GLU A 268 -15.56 3.68 12.51
N ASP A 269 -15.56 4.87 13.08
CA ASP A 269 -16.68 5.81 13.01
C ASP A 269 -16.83 6.37 11.56
N GLN A 270 -15.77 6.35 10.75
CA GLN A 270 -15.77 6.76 9.35
C GLN A 270 -15.37 5.61 8.41
N PRO A 271 -16.26 5.11 7.55
CA PRO A 271 -16.00 3.94 6.69
C PRO A 271 -15.03 4.20 5.53
N HIS A 272 -14.68 5.47 5.27
CA HIS A 272 -13.77 5.86 4.18
C HIS A 272 -12.43 6.38 4.72
N ASN A 273 -11.90 5.74 5.76
CA ASN A 273 -10.60 6.03 6.33
C ASN A 273 -9.48 5.49 5.44
N VAL A 274 -8.74 6.38 4.78
CA VAL A 274 -7.62 6.02 3.91
C VAL A 274 -6.36 6.70 4.42
N THR A 275 -5.31 5.90 4.62
CA THR A 275 -3.96 6.41 4.88
C THR A 275 -3.14 6.34 3.61
N ARG A 276 -2.56 7.46 3.21
CA ARG A 276 -1.63 7.57 2.09
C ARG A 276 -0.22 7.40 2.60
N PHE A 277 0.51 6.44 2.04
CA PHE A 277 1.91 6.19 2.30
C PHE A 277 2.75 6.57 1.08
N ALA A 278 3.94 7.11 1.32
CA ALA A 278 4.98 7.31 0.32
C ALA A 278 6.02 6.18 0.39
N VAL A 279 6.42 5.72 -0.78
CA VAL A 279 7.64 4.93 -0.98
C VAL A 279 8.78 5.90 -1.24
N ILE A 280 9.73 5.98 -0.33
CA ILE A 280 10.88 6.89 -0.43
C ILE A 280 12.15 6.17 -0.88
N ALA A 281 12.97 6.86 -1.69
CA ALA A 281 14.26 6.40 -2.22
C ALA A 281 15.17 7.61 -2.56
N GLU A 282 16.44 7.35 -2.91
CA GLU A 282 17.38 8.41 -3.35
C GLU A 282 17.12 8.91 -4.80
N ARG A 283 16.42 8.13 -5.62
CA ARG A 283 16.20 8.41 -7.04
C ARG A 283 14.72 8.63 -7.34
N ALA A 284 14.43 9.41 -8.38
CA ALA A 284 13.08 9.55 -8.93
C ALA A 284 12.68 8.30 -9.76
N GLU A 285 11.38 8.16 -10.05
CA GLU A 285 10.86 7.13 -10.96
C GLU A 285 10.83 7.67 -12.40
N GLU A 286 10.69 6.79 -13.38
CA GLU A 286 10.43 7.15 -14.76
C GLU A 286 8.94 7.46 -15.02
N ARG A 287 8.68 8.24 -16.06
CA ARG A 287 7.34 8.63 -16.51
C ARG A 287 6.51 7.41 -16.93
N THR A 288 5.27 7.33 -16.45
CA THR A 288 4.30 6.27 -16.79
C THR A 288 3.09 6.77 -17.58
N GLY A 289 2.85 8.08 -17.59
CA GLY A 289 1.69 8.71 -18.25
C GLY A 289 0.45 8.80 -17.35
N HIS A 290 0.43 8.11 -16.21
CA HIS A 290 -0.58 8.25 -15.16
C HIS A 290 0.07 8.62 -13.82
N ASP A 291 0.89 9.67 -13.87
CA ASP A 291 1.74 10.07 -12.77
C ASP A 291 1.10 11.14 -11.88
N LYS A 292 1.67 11.28 -10.69
CA LYS A 292 1.48 12.39 -9.76
C LYS A 292 2.86 12.95 -9.43
N THR A 293 2.94 14.27 -9.24
CA THR A 293 4.16 14.94 -8.80
C THR A 293 3.92 15.65 -7.48
N THR A 294 4.76 15.37 -6.48
CA THR A 294 4.74 16.06 -5.19
C THR A 294 5.80 17.16 -5.16
N LEU A 295 5.40 18.33 -4.69
CA LEU A 295 6.20 19.54 -4.64
C LEU A 295 6.29 20.07 -3.22
N MET A 296 7.42 20.68 -2.90
CA MET A 296 7.62 21.51 -1.72
C MET A 296 7.96 22.92 -2.16
N LEU A 297 7.15 23.89 -1.74
CA LEU A 297 7.27 25.30 -2.07
C LEU A 297 7.55 26.11 -0.80
N ARG A 298 8.55 27.00 -0.86
CA ARG A 298 8.69 28.11 0.09
C ARG A 298 8.18 29.39 -0.57
N LEU A 299 7.26 30.06 0.09
CA LEU A 299 6.66 31.30 -0.38
C LEU A 299 6.91 32.43 0.63
N PRO A 300 7.03 33.69 0.16
CA PRO A 300 7.09 34.82 1.06
C PRO A 300 5.76 34.96 1.81
N ASN A 301 5.81 35.33 3.09
CA ASN A 301 4.62 35.55 3.90
C ASN A 301 3.96 36.91 3.56
N GLN A 302 3.33 36.99 2.40
CA GLN A 302 2.69 38.21 1.87
C GLN A 302 1.30 37.91 1.32
N SER A 303 0.43 38.93 1.32
CA SER A 303 -0.94 38.80 0.81
C SER A 303 -0.96 38.34 -0.66
N GLY A 304 -1.72 37.27 -0.92
CA GLY A 304 -1.87 36.68 -2.25
C GLY A 304 -0.66 35.90 -2.77
N ALA A 305 0.39 35.66 -1.95
CA ALA A 305 1.57 34.90 -2.38
C ALA A 305 1.20 33.48 -2.85
N LEU A 306 0.38 32.77 -2.08
CA LEU A 306 -0.08 31.42 -2.44
C LEU A 306 -0.91 31.42 -3.73
N ALA A 307 -1.90 32.31 -3.84
CA ALA A 307 -2.75 32.41 -5.03
C ALA A 307 -1.92 32.68 -6.30
N LYS A 308 -0.94 33.60 -6.22
CA LYS A 308 -0.03 33.90 -7.32
C LYS A 308 0.87 32.71 -7.68
N ALA A 309 1.30 31.94 -6.67
CA ALA A 309 2.17 30.79 -6.84
C ALA A 309 1.45 29.60 -7.52
N ILE A 310 0.18 29.34 -7.19
CA ILE A 310 -0.58 28.21 -7.77
C ILE A 310 -1.29 28.53 -9.08
N ALA A 311 -1.52 29.81 -9.39
CA ALA A 311 -2.16 30.25 -10.65
C ALA A 311 -1.58 29.65 -11.95
N PRO A 312 -0.26 29.34 -12.07
CA PRO A 312 0.26 28.65 -13.24
C PRO A 312 -0.30 27.25 -13.47
N PHE A 313 -0.72 26.52 -12.43
CA PHE A 313 -1.27 25.17 -12.60
C PHE A 313 -2.60 25.23 -13.36
N GLU A 314 -3.50 26.12 -12.95
CA GLU A 314 -4.77 26.36 -13.66
C GLU A 314 -4.54 26.77 -15.13
N LYS A 315 -3.61 27.71 -15.38
CA LYS A 315 -3.30 28.19 -16.74
C LYS A 315 -2.77 27.10 -17.68
N ASN A 316 -2.14 26.07 -17.14
CA ASN A 316 -1.61 24.95 -17.90
C ASN A 316 -2.51 23.70 -17.81
N ALA A 317 -3.74 23.84 -17.29
CA ALA A 317 -4.69 22.74 -17.08
C ALA A 317 -4.12 21.57 -16.24
N VAL A 318 -3.27 21.89 -15.27
CA VAL A 318 -2.68 20.93 -14.33
C VAL A 318 -3.55 20.89 -13.07
N ASN A 319 -4.12 19.72 -12.79
CA ASN A 319 -4.97 19.53 -11.62
C ASN A 319 -4.13 19.37 -10.35
N MET A 320 -4.60 19.98 -9.25
CA MET A 320 -4.01 19.85 -7.92
C MET A 320 -4.87 18.89 -7.08
N THR A 321 -4.25 17.90 -6.45
CA THR A 321 -4.97 16.87 -5.67
C THR A 321 -4.78 17.01 -4.17
N TRP A 322 -3.77 17.75 -3.74
CA TRP A 322 -3.45 17.93 -2.32
C TRP A 322 -2.67 19.23 -2.11
N ILE A 323 -2.92 19.90 -0.99
CA ILE A 323 -2.17 21.09 -0.55
C ILE A 323 -2.17 21.17 0.98
N GLU A 324 -0.99 21.36 1.58
CA GLU A 324 -0.82 21.47 3.03
C GLU A 324 0.18 22.59 3.39
N SER A 325 -0.15 23.40 4.40
CA SER A 325 0.69 24.52 4.86
C SER A 325 1.48 24.15 6.12
N PHE A 326 2.78 23.98 6.00
CA PHE A 326 3.68 23.54 7.06
C PHE A 326 4.50 24.72 7.60
N PRO A 327 4.30 25.14 8.86
CA PRO A 327 5.11 26.20 9.46
C PRO A 327 6.52 25.67 9.74
N THR A 328 7.55 26.38 9.28
CA THR A 328 8.94 26.02 9.58
C THR A 328 9.55 26.96 10.61
N SER A 329 10.24 26.39 11.59
CA SER A 329 11.05 27.13 12.57
C SER A 329 12.40 27.60 12.02
N GLU A 330 12.69 27.42 10.73
CA GLU A 330 13.92 27.92 10.07
C GLU A 330 13.96 29.46 9.90
N GLY A 331 13.23 30.19 10.72
CA GLY A 331 13.42 31.62 10.94
C GLY A 331 14.19 31.83 12.25
N SER A 332 15.28 32.59 12.21
CA SER A 332 15.85 33.23 13.40
C SER A 332 14.72 33.80 14.27
N ALA A 333 14.84 33.73 15.60
CA ALA A 333 13.86 34.15 16.61
C ALA A 333 13.28 35.59 16.48
N ASP A 334 13.72 36.34 15.47
CA ASP A 334 13.45 37.74 15.18
C ASP A 334 12.81 37.98 13.78
N ARG A 335 12.37 36.92 13.07
CA ARG A 335 11.65 37.02 11.78
C ARG A 335 10.29 36.33 11.85
N ASP A 336 9.33 36.86 11.07
CA ASP A 336 8.02 36.25 10.86
C ASP A 336 8.13 34.78 10.44
N PRO A 337 7.22 33.90 10.89
CA PRO A 337 7.24 32.48 10.56
C PRO A 337 7.20 32.28 9.03
N THR A 338 8.15 31.50 8.52
CA THR A 338 8.16 31.10 7.11
C THR A 338 7.29 29.86 6.93
N TYR A 339 6.51 29.84 5.85
CA TYR A 339 5.61 28.74 5.53
C TYR A 339 6.15 27.95 4.34
N LEU A 340 6.22 26.63 4.53
CA LEU A 340 6.35 25.68 3.44
C LEU A 340 4.96 25.20 3.02
N PHE A 341 4.81 24.92 1.74
CA PHE A 341 3.61 24.32 1.19
C PHE A 341 3.99 23.01 0.50
N PHE A 342 3.32 21.93 0.87
CA PHE A 342 3.42 20.65 0.20
C PHE A 342 2.22 20.50 -0.72
N LEU A 343 2.44 20.11 -1.97
CA LEU A 343 1.37 20.03 -2.96
C LEU A 343 1.53 18.80 -3.84
N ASP A 344 0.42 18.18 -4.21
CA ASP A 344 0.40 17.14 -5.24
C ASP A 344 -0.32 17.66 -6.48
N ILE A 345 0.30 17.45 -7.64
CA ILE A 345 -0.27 17.73 -8.95
C ILE A 345 -0.38 16.46 -9.78
N GLU A 346 -1.37 16.40 -10.67
CA GLU A 346 -1.50 15.32 -11.65
C GLU A 346 -0.55 15.56 -12.84
N GLY A 347 0.16 14.51 -13.24
CA GLY A 347 1.18 14.54 -14.29
C GLY A 347 2.60 14.37 -13.76
N HIS A 348 3.51 14.05 -14.69
CA HIS A 348 4.94 13.89 -14.48
C HIS A 348 5.67 15.23 -14.64
N ALA A 349 6.78 15.46 -13.93
CA ALA A 349 7.56 16.70 -14.04
C ALA A 349 8.09 16.98 -15.46
N ASP A 350 8.24 15.93 -16.28
CA ASP A 350 8.68 16.00 -17.67
C ASP A 350 7.54 16.19 -18.69
N ASP A 351 6.27 16.16 -18.25
CA ASP A 351 5.14 16.49 -19.12
C ASP A 351 5.21 17.97 -19.49
N GLU A 352 5.09 18.32 -20.78
CA GLU A 352 5.11 19.73 -21.23
C GLU A 352 4.22 20.68 -20.41
N PRO A 353 2.92 20.40 -20.17
CA PRO A 353 2.06 21.30 -19.38
C PRO A 353 2.55 21.45 -17.93
N VAL A 354 3.02 20.35 -17.33
CA VAL A 354 3.54 20.35 -15.95
C VAL A 354 4.86 21.13 -15.89
N ARG A 355 5.78 20.87 -16.81
CA ARG A 355 7.08 21.55 -16.88
C ARG A 355 6.92 23.06 -17.03
N HIS A 356 6.04 23.52 -17.93
CA HIS A 356 5.74 24.95 -18.08
C HIS A 356 5.12 25.55 -16.81
N ALA A 357 4.22 24.82 -16.14
CA ALA A 357 3.66 25.24 -14.86
C ALA A 357 4.77 25.36 -13.80
N LEU A 358 5.61 24.34 -13.63
CA LEU A 358 6.70 24.30 -12.66
C LEU A 358 7.71 25.44 -12.87
N GLU A 359 8.09 25.74 -14.11
CA GLU A 359 8.96 26.88 -14.42
C GLU A 359 8.34 28.21 -14.02
N ALA A 360 7.04 28.39 -14.26
CA ALA A 360 6.31 29.59 -13.86
C ALA A 360 6.15 29.69 -12.33
N VAL A 361 5.92 28.57 -11.63
CA VAL A 361 5.88 28.53 -10.15
C VAL A 361 7.26 28.82 -9.56
N ARG A 362 8.34 28.29 -10.15
CA ARG A 362 9.72 28.55 -9.70
C ARG A 362 10.05 30.03 -9.70
N LYS A 363 9.57 30.79 -10.69
CA LYS A 363 9.78 32.25 -10.77
C LYS A 363 9.01 33.03 -9.70
N ARG A 364 8.03 32.41 -9.03
CA ARG A 364 7.12 33.03 -8.05
C ARG A 364 7.28 32.49 -6.63
N SER A 365 8.25 31.61 -6.42
CA SER A 365 8.55 30.99 -5.13
C SER A 365 9.99 31.29 -4.74
N GLU A 366 10.27 31.34 -3.44
CA GLU A 366 11.64 31.49 -2.93
C GLU A 366 12.43 30.20 -3.13
N ARG A 367 11.75 29.06 -3.00
CA ARG A 367 12.28 27.74 -3.24
C ARG A 367 11.18 26.85 -3.79
N LEU A 368 11.48 26.13 -4.87
CA LEU A 368 10.65 25.03 -5.39
C LEU A 368 11.53 23.79 -5.44
N GLU A 369 11.06 22.75 -4.76
CA GLU A 369 11.68 21.44 -4.78
C GLU A 369 10.67 20.38 -5.22
N ILE A 370 11.10 19.54 -6.16
CA ILE A 370 10.31 18.39 -6.61
C ILE A 370 10.70 17.22 -5.70
N LEU A 371 9.74 16.75 -4.89
CA LEU A 371 9.93 15.62 -4.01
C LEU A 371 9.79 14.29 -4.76
N GLY A 372 9.15 14.27 -5.92
CA GLY A 372 9.15 13.12 -6.81
C GLY A 372 7.99 13.16 -7.79
N SER A 373 8.18 12.50 -8.94
CA SER A 373 7.13 12.17 -9.89
C SER A 373 7.01 10.66 -9.94
N TYR A 374 5.80 10.14 -9.76
CA TYR A 374 5.59 8.70 -9.55
C TYR A 374 4.18 8.26 -9.98
N PRO A 375 3.98 6.96 -10.26
CA PRO A 375 2.68 6.45 -10.69
C PRO A 375 1.61 6.63 -9.62
N ARG A 376 0.39 7.00 -10.05
CA ARG A 376 -0.78 7.07 -9.16
C ARG A 376 -1.20 5.67 -8.73
N SER A 377 -1.49 5.49 -7.44
CA SER A 377 -1.98 4.21 -6.94
C SER A 377 -3.50 4.22 -6.75
N GLU A 378 -4.13 3.11 -7.10
CA GLU A 378 -5.48 2.76 -6.64
C GLU A 378 -5.47 2.46 -5.13
N CYS A 379 -6.64 2.51 -4.51
CA CYS A 379 -6.80 2.17 -3.09
C CYS A 379 -6.73 0.66 -2.89
N VAL A 380 -5.99 0.23 -1.87
CA VAL A 380 -5.84 -1.17 -1.46
C VAL A 380 -6.48 -1.34 -0.08
N GLU A 381 -7.14 -2.47 0.15
CA GLU A 381 -7.71 -2.82 1.46
C GLU A 381 -6.61 -3.26 2.44
N SER A 382 -6.74 -2.90 3.72
CA SER A 382 -5.79 -3.26 4.80
C SER A 382 -5.91 -4.69 5.30
#